data_AF-A0A914RH78-F1
#
_entry.id   AF-A0A914RH78-F1
#
_cell.length_a   1.000
_cell.length_b   1.000
_cell.length_c   1.000
_cell.angle_alpha   90.00
_cell.angle_beta   90.00
_cell.angle_gamma   90.00
#
_symmetry.space_group_name_H-M   'P 1'
#
loop_
_entity.id
_entity.type
_entity.pdbx_description
1 polymer ?
#
loop_
_entity_poly.entity_id
_entity_poly.type
_entity_poly.pdbx_seq_one_letter_code
_entity_poly.pdbx_strand_id
1 'polypeptide(L)'
;MPYVFKRRYYPLSVLCFHLELTTLGVSDTINSLNDDAGLQETRACGGLEAMTPLLREKNPRFLALLVDSLYLLVLDHPQSKLSFLSYPKLVYTVVRCIRAISVCPQNKAALISLGLWALQVLGDFIEGVDERTQFAVLCAVRNLSDAATNEDNLGPLIVRLIGVVTAGEETSTACAAGVLSNLTCNNVRNKQTLCS
;
A
#
# COMPACT_ATOMS: atom_id res chain seq x y z
N MET A 1 15.17 -7.96 -24.67
CA MET A 1 14.62 -8.78 -23.57
C MET A 1 13.17 -8.37 -23.36
N PRO A 2 12.19 -9.08 -23.95
CA PRO A 2 10.78 -8.78 -23.72
C PRO A 2 10.37 -9.25 -22.31
N TYR A 3 9.65 -8.40 -21.59
CA TYR A 3 9.12 -8.70 -20.26
C TYR A 3 8.09 -9.83 -20.36
N VAL A 4 8.42 -11.00 -19.81
CA VAL A 4 7.48 -12.11 -19.63
C VAL A 4 6.53 -11.74 -18.48
N PHE A 5 5.34 -11.26 -18.82
CA PHE A 5 4.23 -11.12 -17.87
C PHE A 5 3.83 -12.53 -17.40
N LYS A 6 4.03 -12.83 -16.11
CA LYS A 6 3.40 -13.99 -15.46
C LYS A 6 1.88 -13.84 -15.65
N ARG A 7 1.27 -14.77 -16.39
CA ARG A 7 -0.17 -14.83 -16.66
C ARG A 7 -0.95 -14.96 -15.34
N ARG A 8 -1.44 -13.83 -14.81
CA ARG A 8 -2.72 -13.83 -14.10
C ARG A 8 -3.80 -13.76 -15.19
N TYR A 9 -4.74 -14.70 -15.18
CA TYR A 9 -5.87 -14.68 -16.11
C TYR A 9 -6.70 -13.43 -15.82
N TYR A 10 -6.56 -12.39 -16.63
CA TYR A 10 -7.48 -11.26 -16.61
C TYR A 10 -8.71 -11.64 -17.45
N PRO A 11 -9.94 -11.33 -17.00
CA PRO A 11 -11.13 -11.53 -17.82
C PRO A 11 -11.02 -10.76 -19.14
N LEU A 12 -11.59 -11.30 -20.22
CA LEU A 12 -11.49 -10.76 -21.59
C LEU A 12 -11.91 -9.27 -21.70
N SER A 13 -12.80 -8.81 -20.83
CA SER A 13 -13.22 -7.41 -20.70
C SER A 13 -12.08 -6.47 -20.28
N VAL A 14 -11.24 -6.89 -19.33
CA VAL A 14 -10.07 -6.12 -18.85
C VAL A 14 -8.99 -6.03 -19.93
N LEU A 15 -8.83 -7.09 -20.72
CA LEU A 15 -7.88 -7.11 -21.83
C LEU A 15 -8.35 -6.20 -22.98
N CYS A 16 -9.65 -6.15 -23.25
CA CYS A 16 -10.27 -5.20 -24.18
C CYS A 16 -10.05 -3.76 -23.72
N PHE A 17 -10.30 -3.46 -22.45
CA PHE A 17 -10.08 -2.11 -21.90
C PHE A 17 -8.60 -1.69 -21.97
N HIS A 18 -7.68 -2.62 -21.72
CA HIS A 18 -6.23 -2.38 -21.85
C HIS A 18 -5.80 -2.13 -23.31
N LEU A 19 -6.38 -2.86 -24.27
CA LEU A 19 -6.13 -2.67 -25.70
C LEU A 19 -6.72 -1.34 -26.20
N GLU A 20 -7.94 -0.99 -25.81
CA GLU A 20 -8.58 0.28 -26.17
C GLU A 20 -7.80 1.49 -25.63
N LEU A 21 -7.39 1.45 -24.36
CA LEU A 21 -6.60 2.51 -23.73
C LEU A 21 -5.22 2.74 -24.38
N THR A 22 -4.64 1.69 -24.99
CA THR A 22 -3.30 1.76 -25.60
C THR A 22 -3.34 1.99 -27.12
N THR A 23 -4.44 1.67 -27.81
CA THR A 23 -4.53 1.73 -29.28
C THR A 23 -5.50 2.77 -29.84
N LEU A 24 -6.60 3.11 -29.15
CA LEU A 24 -7.65 4.00 -29.68
C LEU A 24 -7.60 5.42 -29.09
N GLY A 25 -6.72 5.66 -28.13
CA GLY A 25 -6.58 6.96 -27.50
C GLY A 25 -7.57 7.12 -26.36
N VAL A 26 -7.05 7.51 -25.20
CA VAL A 26 -7.78 7.69 -23.94
C VAL A 26 -8.96 8.68 -24.05
N SER A 27 -9.09 9.42 -25.17
CA SER A 27 -10.16 10.38 -25.41
C SER A 27 -11.55 9.75 -25.44
N ASP A 28 -11.70 8.56 -26.04
CA ASP A 28 -13.03 7.91 -26.15
C ASP A 28 -13.44 7.25 -24.82
N THR A 29 -12.48 6.69 -24.07
CA THR A 29 -12.72 6.12 -22.74
C THR A 29 -13.02 7.20 -21.68
N ILE A 30 -12.50 8.42 -21.81
CA ILE A 30 -12.88 9.53 -20.94
C ILE A 30 -14.29 10.02 -21.27
N ASN A 31 -14.66 10.06 -22.55
CA ASN A 31 -16.00 10.48 -22.95
C ASN A 31 -17.09 9.54 -22.41
N SER A 32 -16.80 8.24 -22.26
CA SER A 32 -17.73 7.26 -21.67
C SER A 32 -17.80 7.29 -20.14
N LEU A 33 -16.86 7.93 -19.44
CA LEU A 33 -16.89 8.09 -17.97
C LEU A 33 -17.65 9.35 -17.52
N ASN A 34 -18.20 10.13 -18.47
CA ASN A 34 -19.00 11.33 -18.15
C ASN A 34 -20.44 11.02 -17.72
N ASP A 35 -20.90 9.78 -17.90
CA ASP A 35 -22.19 9.33 -17.38
C ASP A 35 -22.01 8.28 -16.27
N ASP A 36 -22.99 8.22 -15.36
CA ASP A 36 -22.93 7.32 -14.20
C ASP A 36 -22.93 5.84 -14.63
N ALA A 37 -23.53 5.50 -15.78
CA ALA A 37 -23.63 4.14 -16.27
C ALA A 37 -22.26 3.59 -16.67
N GLY A 38 -21.49 4.35 -17.46
CA GLY A 38 -20.14 3.98 -17.88
C GLY A 38 -19.16 3.91 -16.71
N LEU A 39 -19.30 4.78 -15.71
CA LEU A 39 -18.53 4.70 -14.46
C LEU A 39 -18.79 3.41 -13.69
N GLN A 40 -20.06 3.01 -13.54
CA GLN A 40 -20.42 1.78 -12.83
C GLN A 40 -19.98 0.53 -13.60
N GLU A 41 -20.14 0.51 -14.92
CA GLU A 41 -19.68 -0.60 -15.76
C GLU A 41 -18.16 -0.76 -15.69
N THR A 42 -17.42 0.36 -15.77
CA THR A 42 -15.96 0.36 -15.66
C THR A 42 -15.48 -0.14 -14.28
N ARG A 43 -16.19 0.20 -13.21
CA ARG A 43 -15.93 -0.36 -11.87
C ARG A 43 -16.23 -1.86 -11.84
N ALA A 44 -17.38 -2.28 -12.38
CA ALA A 44 -17.82 -3.67 -12.38
C ALA A 44 -16.87 -4.59 -13.19
N CYS A 45 -16.21 -4.07 -14.22
CA CYS A 45 -15.28 -4.82 -15.04
C CYS A 45 -13.82 -4.79 -14.54
N GLY A 46 -13.52 -4.14 -13.41
CA GLY A 46 -12.16 -4.07 -12.86
C GLY A 46 -11.25 -3.06 -13.58
N GLY A 47 -11.84 -2.00 -14.14
CA GLY A 47 -11.09 -0.96 -14.86
C GLY A 47 -10.07 -0.25 -13.98
N LEU A 48 -10.36 -0.04 -12.69
CA LEU A 48 -9.43 0.61 -11.75
C LEU A 48 -8.12 -0.20 -11.61
N GLU A 49 -8.21 -1.52 -11.41
CA GLU A 49 -7.09 -2.44 -11.29
C GLU A 49 -6.30 -2.56 -12.60
N ALA A 50 -6.98 -2.42 -13.75
CA ALA A 50 -6.37 -2.44 -15.07
C ALA A 50 -5.59 -1.14 -15.38
N MET A 51 -6.15 0.00 -14.97
CA MET A 51 -5.62 1.34 -15.25
C MET A 51 -4.48 1.73 -14.31
N THR A 52 -4.57 1.41 -13.02
CA THR A 52 -3.58 1.84 -12.01
C THR A 52 -2.12 1.44 -12.33
N PRO A 53 -1.83 0.24 -12.87
CA PRO A 53 -0.49 -0.14 -13.33
C PRO A 53 0.10 0.76 -14.42
N LEU A 54 -0.73 1.43 -15.22
CA LEU A 54 -0.35 2.31 -16.33
C LEU A 54 0.22 3.66 -15.85
N LEU A 55 0.13 3.97 -14.55
CA LEU A 55 0.79 5.15 -13.94
C LEU A 55 2.33 5.10 -14.07
N ARG A 56 2.90 3.99 -14.55
CA ARG A 56 4.33 3.83 -14.82
C ARG A 56 4.77 4.34 -16.21
N GLU A 57 3.81 4.64 -17.08
CA GLU A 57 4.09 5.11 -18.44
C GLU A 57 4.78 6.48 -18.40
N LYS A 58 5.46 6.84 -19.48
CA LYS A 58 6.27 8.08 -19.54
C LYS A 58 5.62 9.20 -20.36
N ASN A 59 4.55 8.91 -21.09
CA ASN A 59 3.88 9.91 -21.94
C ASN A 59 3.01 10.83 -21.06
N PRO A 60 3.35 12.13 -20.94
CA PRO A 60 2.66 13.03 -20.02
C PRO A 60 1.20 13.30 -20.41
N ARG A 61 0.89 13.29 -21.72
CA ARG A 61 -0.50 13.47 -22.18
C ARG A 61 -1.35 12.26 -21.81
N PHE A 62 -0.81 11.06 -22.02
CA PHE A 62 -1.46 9.82 -21.62
C PHE A 62 -1.67 9.77 -20.10
N LEU A 63 -0.64 10.12 -19.31
CA LEU A 63 -0.74 10.14 -17.85
C LEU A 63 -1.80 11.12 -17.34
N ALA A 64 -1.93 12.31 -17.93
CA ALA A 64 -2.96 13.26 -17.53
C ALA A 64 -4.37 12.66 -17.69
N LEU A 65 -4.63 12.07 -18.85
CA LEU A 65 -5.92 11.43 -19.16
C LEU A 65 -6.18 10.20 -18.26
N LEU A 66 -5.15 9.40 -18.02
CA LEU A 66 -5.22 8.25 -17.12
C LEU A 66 -5.55 8.69 -15.68
N VAL A 67 -4.90 9.76 -15.19
CA VAL A 67 -5.11 10.27 -13.83
C VAL A 67 -6.52 10.85 -13.68
N ASP A 68 -7.03 11.59 -14.66
CA ASP A 68 -8.41 12.09 -14.65
C ASP A 68 -9.43 10.94 -14.60
N SER A 69 -9.18 9.88 -15.38
CA SER A 69 -10.06 8.69 -15.37
C SER A 69 -10.03 7.95 -14.03
N LEU A 70 -8.84 7.75 -13.46
CA LEU A 70 -8.68 7.17 -12.13
C LEU A 70 -9.35 8.03 -11.05
N TYR A 71 -9.26 9.36 -11.18
CA TYR A 71 -9.95 10.29 -10.28
C TYR A 71 -11.46 10.07 -10.32
N LEU A 72 -12.09 10.01 -11.50
CA LEU A 72 -13.53 9.76 -11.62
C LEU A 72 -13.95 8.40 -11.04
N LEU A 73 -13.16 7.35 -11.27
CA LEU A 73 -13.43 6.02 -10.72
C LEU A 73 -13.37 6.00 -9.19
N VAL A 74 -12.45 6.77 -8.60
CA VAL A 74 -12.24 6.87 -7.15
C VAL A 74 -13.20 7.87 -6.50
N LEU A 75 -13.65 8.89 -7.23
CA LEU A 75 -14.52 9.95 -6.74
C LEU A 75 -15.82 9.35 -6.18
N ASP A 76 -16.13 9.72 -4.95
CA ASP A 76 -17.32 9.32 -4.20
C ASP A 76 -17.64 7.82 -4.17
N HIS A 77 -16.64 6.96 -4.42
CA HIS A 77 -16.79 5.51 -4.39
C HIS A 77 -15.85 4.84 -3.39
N PRO A 78 -16.34 4.47 -2.18
CA PRO A 78 -15.51 3.94 -1.10
C PRO A 78 -14.66 2.72 -1.48
N GLN A 79 -15.23 1.78 -2.24
CA GLN A 79 -14.50 0.56 -2.65
C GLN A 79 -13.35 0.87 -3.63
N SER A 80 -13.56 1.82 -4.54
CA SER A 80 -12.49 2.25 -5.45
C SER A 80 -11.39 3.01 -4.71
N LYS A 81 -11.74 3.83 -3.70
CA LYS A 81 -10.74 4.48 -2.82
C LYS A 81 -9.85 3.45 -2.13
N LEU A 82 -10.45 2.41 -1.54
CA LEU A 82 -9.70 1.33 -0.88
C LEU A 82 -8.81 0.58 -1.87
N SER A 83 -9.37 0.16 -3.00
CA SER A 83 -8.65 -0.62 -4.02
C SER A 83 -7.49 0.17 -4.63
N PHE A 84 -7.67 1.47 -4.87
CA PHE A 84 -6.61 2.36 -5.34
C PHE A 84 -5.49 2.51 -4.31
N LEU A 85 -5.83 2.68 -3.03
CA LEU A 85 -4.85 2.74 -1.93
C LEU A 85 -4.05 1.45 -1.74
N SER A 86 -4.59 0.30 -2.14
CA SER A 86 -3.89 -0.99 -2.11
C SER A 86 -2.87 -1.19 -3.24
N TYR A 87 -2.69 -0.22 -4.16
CA TYR A 87 -1.74 -0.35 -5.26
C TYR A 87 -0.28 -0.35 -4.76
N PRO A 88 0.54 -1.39 -5.04
CA PRO A 88 1.84 -1.57 -4.39
C PRO A 88 2.80 -0.38 -4.52
N LYS A 89 2.84 0.29 -5.68
CA LYS A 89 3.73 1.46 -5.85
C LYS A 89 3.24 2.68 -5.09
N LEU A 90 1.93 2.84 -4.95
CA LEU A 90 1.36 3.93 -4.16
C LEU A 90 1.63 3.67 -2.67
N VAL A 91 1.37 2.44 -2.20
CA VAL A 91 1.72 1.99 -0.84
C VAL A 91 3.21 2.26 -0.57
N TYR A 92 4.11 1.78 -1.43
CA TYR A 92 5.55 2.01 -1.28
C TYR A 92 5.91 3.50 -1.18
N THR A 93 5.30 4.34 -2.01
CA THR A 93 5.56 5.79 -2.02
C THR A 93 5.06 6.44 -0.73
N VAL A 94 3.83 6.13 -0.31
CA VAL A 94 3.25 6.64 0.94
C VAL A 94 4.08 6.18 2.15
N VAL A 95 4.45 4.90 2.22
CA VAL A 95 5.32 4.35 3.27
C VAL A 95 6.66 5.07 3.32
N ARG A 96 7.27 5.37 2.18
CA ARG A 96 8.52 6.16 2.13
C ARG A 96 8.35 7.57 2.66
N CYS A 97 7.24 8.23 2.35
CA CYS A 97 6.93 9.54 2.90
C CYS A 97 6.78 9.46 4.42
N ILE A 98 6.00 8.49 4.94
CA ILE A 98 5.83 8.26 6.38
C ILE A 98 7.19 7.99 7.04
N ARG A 99 8.03 7.13 6.47
CA ARG A 99 9.39 6.87 6.95
C ARG A 99 10.21 8.16 7.03
N ALA A 100 10.18 8.99 5.99
CA ALA A 100 10.95 10.22 5.94
C ALA A 100 10.54 11.22 7.03
N ILE A 101 9.24 11.32 7.33
CA ILE A 101 8.75 12.26 8.35
C ILE A 101 8.82 11.68 9.79
N SER A 102 8.82 10.36 9.94
CA SER A 102 8.82 9.65 11.25
C SER A 102 10.08 9.87 12.10
N VAL A 103 11.17 10.39 11.51
CA VAL A 103 12.42 10.69 12.24
C VAL A 103 12.34 12.01 13.02
N CYS A 104 11.37 12.88 12.71
CA CYS A 104 11.15 14.14 13.41
C CYS A 104 10.28 13.90 14.66
N PRO A 105 10.71 14.28 15.88
CA PRO A 105 9.95 14.01 17.10
C PRO A 105 8.51 14.55 17.09
N GLN A 106 8.29 15.76 16.58
CA GLN A 106 6.96 16.38 16.49
C GLN A 106 6.05 15.59 15.54
N ASN A 107 6.58 15.19 14.39
CA ASN A 107 5.84 14.39 13.41
C ASN A 107 5.59 12.97 13.93
N LYS A 108 6.55 12.38 14.65
CA LYS A 108 6.41 11.07 15.28
C LYS A 108 5.24 11.07 16.26
N ALA A 109 5.19 12.03 17.17
CA ALA A 109 4.08 12.19 18.10
C ALA A 109 2.76 12.40 17.36
N ALA A 110 2.72 13.26 16.34
CA ALA A 110 1.51 13.47 15.54
C ALA A 110 1.06 12.19 14.81
N LEU A 111 1.98 11.41 14.23
CA LEU A 111 1.66 10.15 13.55
C LEU A 111 1.11 9.08 14.49
N ILE A 112 1.58 9.05 15.74
CA ILE A 112 1.07 8.16 16.77
C ILE A 112 -0.30 8.65 17.25
N SER A 113 -0.41 9.95 17.58
CA SER A 113 -1.64 10.58 18.11
C SER A 113 -2.78 10.72 17.11
N LEU A 114 -2.50 10.75 15.80
CA LEU A 114 -3.53 10.63 14.74
C LEU A 114 -4.18 9.23 14.73
N GLY A 115 -3.75 8.38 15.65
CA GLY A 115 -4.55 7.28 16.17
C GLY A 115 -4.32 6.04 15.36
N LEU A 116 -3.66 5.07 15.99
CA LEU A 116 -3.99 3.64 15.86
C LEU A 116 -3.66 2.94 14.54
N TRP A 117 -3.33 3.65 13.46
CA TRP A 117 -3.18 3.03 12.14
C TRP A 117 -1.80 3.22 11.52
N ALA A 118 -0.91 4.11 12.00
CA ALA A 118 0.44 4.10 11.44
C ALA A 118 1.11 2.74 11.68
N LEU A 119 1.16 2.23 12.91
CA LEU A 119 1.77 0.92 13.18
C LEU A 119 0.90 -0.26 12.78
N GLN A 120 -0.44 -0.16 12.87
CA GLN A 120 -1.34 -1.25 12.48
C GLN A 120 -1.55 -1.33 10.97
N VAL A 121 -1.80 -0.22 10.25
CA VAL A 121 -1.85 -0.19 8.77
C VAL A 121 -0.50 -0.55 8.21
N LEU A 122 0.61 0.05 8.69
CA LEU A 122 1.93 -0.38 8.25
C LEU A 122 2.14 -1.86 8.57
N GLY A 123 1.64 -2.33 9.71
CA GLY A 123 1.62 -3.73 10.11
C GLY A 123 0.92 -4.65 9.11
N ASP A 124 -0.20 -4.23 8.52
CA ASP A 124 -0.91 -4.98 7.49
C ASP A 124 -0.11 -5.07 6.17
N PHE A 125 0.80 -4.12 5.94
CA PHE A 125 1.74 -4.13 4.81
C PHE A 125 3.09 -4.79 5.14
N ILE A 126 3.23 -5.48 6.28
CA ILE A 126 4.41 -6.32 6.55
C ILE A 126 4.36 -7.60 5.72
N GLU A 127 3.17 -8.13 5.44
CA GLU A 127 2.96 -9.39 4.72
C GLU A 127 2.27 -9.13 3.37
N GLY A 128 2.40 -10.06 2.42
CA GLY A 128 1.70 -9.98 1.14
C GLY A 128 2.19 -8.88 0.17
N VAL A 129 3.27 -8.18 0.50
CA VAL A 129 3.94 -7.18 -0.36
C VAL A 129 5.30 -7.70 -0.86
N ASP A 130 5.90 -7.00 -1.83
CA ASP A 130 7.26 -7.32 -2.27
C ASP A 130 8.32 -6.92 -1.22
N GLU A 131 9.48 -7.59 -1.23
CA GLU A 131 10.58 -7.41 -0.27
C GLU A 131 10.98 -5.95 -0.06
N ARG A 132 11.01 -5.16 -1.15
CA ARG A 132 11.38 -3.74 -1.08
C ARG A 132 10.33 -2.92 -0.32
N THR A 133 9.05 -3.24 -0.50
CA THR A 133 7.96 -2.61 0.24
C THR A 133 7.96 -3.04 1.70
N GLN A 134 8.11 -4.34 1.98
CA GLN A 134 8.23 -4.88 3.33
C GLN A 134 9.36 -4.20 4.12
N PHE A 135 10.55 -4.09 3.52
CA PHE A 135 11.68 -3.43 4.16
C PHE A 135 11.41 -1.95 4.46
N ALA A 136 10.76 -1.23 3.54
CA ALA A 136 10.40 0.18 3.75
C ALA A 136 9.38 0.34 4.89
N VAL A 137 8.41 -0.58 4.98
CA VAL A 137 7.42 -0.66 6.06
C VAL A 137 8.12 -0.90 7.39
N LEU A 138 8.97 -1.93 7.49
CA LEU A 138 9.72 -2.24 8.72
C LEU A 138 10.59 -1.07 9.19
N CYS A 139 11.21 -0.33 8.26
CA CYS A 139 11.95 0.89 8.60
C CYS A 139 11.05 1.98 9.20
N ALA A 140 9.85 2.19 8.65
CA ALA A 140 8.90 3.17 9.17
C ALA A 140 8.39 2.76 10.56
N VAL A 141 7.98 1.49 10.72
CA VAL A 141 7.53 0.91 12.00
C VAL A 141 8.62 1.05 13.07
N ARG A 142 9.88 0.75 12.73
CA ARG A 142 11.02 0.89 13.66
C ARG A 142 11.23 2.32 14.13
N ASN A 143 11.02 3.31 13.27
CA ASN A 143 11.17 4.71 13.64
C ASN A 143 10.08 5.19 14.60
N LEU A 144 8.91 4.55 14.61
CA LEU A 144 7.78 4.91 15.46
C LEU A 144 7.77 4.12 16.79
N SER A 145 8.34 2.92 16.79
CA SER A 145 8.14 1.93 17.86
C SER A 145 8.70 2.31 19.22
N ASP A 146 9.70 3.18 19.29
CA ASP A 146 10.27 3.69 20.56
C ASP A 146 9.30 4.61 21.30
N ALA A 147 8.45 5.34 20.58
CA ALA A 147 7.47 6.24 21.16
C ALA A 147 6.07 5.60 21.29
N ALA A 148 5.83 4.50 20.58
CA ALA A 148 4.54 3.82 20.54
C ALA A 148 4.42 2.65 21.51
N THR A 149 5.40 2.44 22.39
CA THR A 149 5.46 1.27 23.28
C THR A 149 4.22 1.09 24.16
N ASN A 150 3.51 2.18 24.52
CA ASN A 150 2.33 2.15 25.38
C ASN A 150 1.01 2.17 24.62
N GLU A 151 1.04 2.10 23.29
CA GLU A 151 -0.18 2.03 22.48
C GLU A 151 -0.93 0.70 22.74
N ASP A 152 -2.25 0.75 22.64
CA ASP A 152 -3.10 -0.43 22.77
C ASP A 152 -3.09 -1.28 21.49
N ASN A 153 -3.54 -2.54 21.61
CA ASN A 153 -3.73 -3.45 20.48
C ASN A 153 -2.48 -3.72 19.62
N LEU A 154 -1.28 -3.70 20.22
CA LEU A 154 -0.02 -4.02 19.52
C LEU A 154 0.20 -5.53 19.29
N GLY A 155 -0.62 -6.40 19.89
CA GLY A 155 -0.46 -7.85 19.84
C GLY A 155 -0.34 -8.43 18.42
N PRO A 156 -1.26 -8.13 17.49
CA PRO A 156 -1.19 -8.60 16.11
C PRO A 156 0.09 -8.16 15.37
N LEU A 157 0.58 -6.94 15.63
CA LEU A 157 1.84 -6.46 15.06
C LEU A 157 3.03 -7.26 15.59
N ILE A 158 3.06 -7.53 16.90
CA ILE A 158 4.12 -8.34 17.53
C ILE A 158 4.17 -9.73 16.91
N VAL A 159 3.02 -10.39 16.74
CA VAL A 159 2.94 -11.73 16.11
C VAL A 159 3.48 -11.71 14.68
N ARG A 160 3.11 -10.71 13.87
CA ARG A 160 3.64 -10.56 12.50
C ARG A 160 5.16 -10.36 12.48
N LEU A 161 5.71 -9.56 13.40
CA LEU A 161 7.15 -9.34 13.50
C LEU A 161 7.91 -10.62 13.91
N ILE A 162 7.33 -11.47 14.76
CA ILE A 162 7.89 -12.80 15.07
C ILE A 162 7.94 -13.65 13.79
N GLY A 163 6.88 -13.60 12.96
CA GLY A 163 6.86 -14.26 11.66
C GLY A 163 8.01 -13.82 10.74
N VAL A 164 8.26 -12.50 10.65
CA VAL A 164 9.39 -11.95 9.89
C VAL A 164 10.74 -12.43 10.41
N VAL A 165 10.95 -12.41 11.73
CA VAL A 165 12.20 -12.91 12.36
C VAL A 165 12.39 -14.40 12.08
N THR A 166 11.31 -15.18 12.14
CA THR A 166 11.33 -16.63 11.89
C THR A 166 11.66 -16.96 10.43
N ALA A 167 11.24 -16.11 9.49
CA ALA A 167 11.57 -16.28 8.07
C ALA A 167 13.08 -16.12 7.78
N GLY A 168 13.82 -15.40 8.63
CA GLY A 168 15.29 -15.43 8.64
C GLY A 168 16.00 -14.63 7.53
N GLU A 169 15.30 -13.76 6.80
CA GLU A 169 15.97 -12.83 5.87
C GLU A 169 16.71 -11.74 6.66
N GLU A 170 18.00 -11.58 6.40
CA GLU A 170 18.93 -10.83 7.26
C GLU A 170 18.47 -9.39 7.55
N THR A 171 18.10 -8.64 6.50
CA THR A 171 17.82 -7.20 6.63
C THR A 171 16.47 -6.94 7.30
N SER A 172 15.45 -7.72 6.97
CA SER A 172 14.13 -7.67 7.58
C SER A 172 14.16 -8.18 9.01
N THR A 173 14.93 -9.24 9.29
CA THR A 173 15.13 -9.78 10.64
C THR A 173 15.75 -8.73 11.56
N ALA A 174 16.81 -8.05 11.12
CA ALA A 174 17.43 -6.98 11.91
C ALA A 174 16.46 -5.83 12.21
N CYS A 175 15.63 -5.45 11.22
CA CYS A 175 14.63 -4.40 11.44
C CYS A 175 13.52 -4.86 12.39
N ALA A 176 12.97 -6.06 12.20
CA ALA A 176 11.90 -6.61 13.01
C ALA A 176 12.34 -6.83 14.47
N ALA A 177 13.55 -7.36 14.69
CA ALA A 177 14.14 -7.49 16.02
C ALA A 177 14.30 -6.12 16.72
N GLY A 178 14.74 -5.10 15.98
CA GLY A 178 14.80 -3.73 16.50
C GLY A 178 13.43 -3.17 16.90
N VAL A 179 12.39 -3.45 16.11
CA VAL A 179 11.01 -3.07 16.46
C VAL A 179 10.55 -3.77 17.73
N LEU A 180 10.70 -5.11 17.79
CA LEU A 180 10.32 -5.92 18.95
C LEU A 180 11.05 -5.46 20.23
N SER A 181 12.33 -5.12 20.13
CA SER A 181 13.12 -4.57 21.24
C SER A 181 12.49 -3.29 21.81
N ASN A 182 12.14 -2.33 20.94
CA ASN A 182 11.48 -1.08 21.37
C ASN A 182 10.09 -1.32 21.97
N LEU A 183 9.26 -2.16 21.33
CA LEU A 183 7.89 -2.41 21.78
C LEU A 183 7.84 -3.21 23.09
N THR A 184 8.85 -4.01 23.39
CA THR A 184 8.90 -4.77 24.65
C THR A 184 9.67 -4.04 25.76
N CYS A 185 10.36 -2.95 25.44
CA CYS A 185 11.07 -2.14 26.42
C CYS A 185 10.12 -1.61 27.49
N ASN A 186 10.33 -2.00 28.75
CA ASN A 186 9.48 -1.61 29.89
C ASN A 186 7.97 -1.89 29.72
N ASN A 187 7.55 -2.79 28.82
CA ASN A 187 6.15 -3.12 28.60
C ASN A 187 5.87 -4.62 28.85
N VAL A 188 5.23 -4.93 29.98
CA VAL A 188 4.92 -6.31 30.39
C VAL A 188 3.92 -6.98 29.45
N ARG A 189 2.90 -6.26 28.98
CA ARG A 189 1.87 -6.79 28.07
C ARG A 189 2.47 -7.25 26.74
N ASN A 190 3.37 -6.45 26.18
CA ASN A 190 4.04 -6.76 24.91
C ASN A 190 5.03 -7.92 25.09
N LYS A 191 5.74 -8.00 26.24
CA LYS A 191 6.58 -9.16 26.57
C LYS A 191 5.78 -10.45 26.68
N GLN A 192 4.61 -10.41 27.31
CA GLN A 192 3.73 -11.57 27.42
C GLN A 192 3.29 -12.07 26.04
N THR A 193 2.92 -11.15 25.13
CA THR A 193 2.57 -11.51 23.75
C THR A 193 3.75 -12.10 22.98
N LEU A 194 4.97 -11.60 23.21
CA LEU A 194 6.17 -12.13 22.56
C LEU A 194 6.51 -13.56 23.02
N CYS A 195 6.21 -13.90 24.27
CA CYS A 195 6.57 -15.18 24.90
C CYS A 195 5.46 -16.23 24.89
N SER A 196 4.24 -15.86 24.46
CA SER A 196 3.10 -16.78 24.30
C SER A 196 3.18 -17.55 22.99
#